data_AF-A0AAD4BC83-F1
#
_entry.id   AF-A0AAD4BC83-F1
#
_cell.length_a   1.000
_cell.length_b   1.000
_cell.length_c   1.000
_cell.angle_alpha   90.00
_cell.angle_beta   90.00
_cell.angle_gamma   90.00
#
_symmetry.space_group_name_H-M   'P 1'
#
loop_
_entity.id
_entity.type
_entity.pdbx_description
1 polymer ?
#
loop_
_entity_poly.entity_id
_entity_poly.type
_entity_poly.pdbx_seq_one_letter_code
_entity_poly.pdbx_strand_id
1 'polypeptide(L)'
;MFICPTCHNQSARRQTLRNQGDTCARPDCPEPQVTPDSGVFVIEKLVGRKRCEGYVYMWLAKWEGYPMSQATWIPKENLVGDGTRICNVFLEDAVDEGVDLSQDVVLLQEALEAGWEV
;
A
#
# COMPACT_ATOMS: atom_id res chain seq x y z
N MET A 1 23.84 -18.27 28.00
CA MET A 1 22.79 -17.23 27.84
C MET A 1 23.34 -16.17 26.90
N PHE A 2 22.83 -16.08 25.67
CA PHE A 2 23.34 -15.14 24.67
C PHE A 2 22.57 -13.82 24.78
N ILE A 3 23.24 -12.80 25.33
CA ILE A 3 22.69 -11.47 25.57
C ILE A 3 22.92 -10.64 24.30
N CYS A 4 21.83 -10.13 23.71
CA CYS A 4 21.87 -9.27 22.53
C CYS A 4 22.40 -7.87 22.93
N PRO A 5 23.50 -7.38 22.34
CA PRO A 5 24.07 -6.07 22.67
C PRO A 5 23.14 -4.91 22.28
N THR A 6 22.19 -5.12 21.36
CA THR A 6 21.23 -4.09 20.91
C THR A 6 20.06 -3.90 21.88
N CYS A 7 19.63 -4.94 22.61
CA CYS A 7 18.43 -4.88 23.45
C CYS A 7 18.71 -4.68 24.95
N HIS A 8 19.95 -4.88 25.44
CA HIS A 8 20.26 -4.77 26.88
C HIS A 8 20.78 -3.38 27.31
N ASN A 9 20.81 -2.38 26.43
CA ASN A 9 21.29 -1.05 26.82
C ASN A 9 20.34 0.05 26.33
N GLN A 10 19.25 0.28 27.08
CA GLN A 10 18.39 1.47 26.92
C GLN A 10 19.14 2.81 27.10
N SER A 11 20.44 2.79 27.39
CA SER A 11 21.24 3.99 27.69
C SER A 11 22.33 4.32 26.66
N ALA A 12 22.50 3.54 25.59
CA ALA A 12 23.48 3.85 24.54
C ALA A 12 22.83 4.36 23.25
N ARG A 13 22.17 5.52 23.32
CA ARG A 13 22.13 6.43 22.16
C ARG A 13 23.58 6.81 21.83
N ARG A 14 24.18 6.15 20.85
CA ARG A 14 25.24 6.65 19.96
C ARG A 14 25.42 5.61 18.87
N GLN A 15 25.03 5.95 17.64
CA GLN A 15 26.02 6.29 16.60
C GLN A 15 27.11 5.21 16.60
N THR A 16 26.97 4.16 15.80
CA THR A 16 27.51 4.19 14.44
C THR A 16 26.84 3.18 13.50
N LEU A 17 26.90 3.52 12.21
CA LEU A 17 26.58 2.70 11.03
C LEU A 17 25.09 2.53 10.71
N ARG A 18 24.58 3.57 10.04
CA ARG A 18 23.44 3.51 9.13
C ARG A 18 23.65 2.37 8.11
N ASN A 19 22.96 1.26 8.30
CA ASN A 19 22.54 0.41 7.20
C ASN A 19 21.04 0.19 7.39
N GLN A 20 20.23 0.97 6.68
CA GLN A 20 18.77 0.85 6.64
C GLN A 20 18.41 -0.48 5.96
N GLY A 21 18.36 -1.57 6.73
CA GLY A 21 17.97 -2.89 6.21
C GLY A 21 18.14 -4.08 7.15
N ASP A 22 18.58 -3.89 8.41
CA ASP A 22 18.79 -4.99 9.35
C ASP A 22 17.59 -5.12 10.29
N THR A 23 16.53 -5.77 9.82
CA THR A 23 15.45 -6.25 10.70
C THR A 23 16.04 -7.33 11.61
N CYS A 24 15.82 -7.22 12.91
CA CYS A 24 16.35 -8.17 13.89
C CYS A 24 15.90 -9.61 13.56
N ALA A 25 16.84 -10.50 13.21
CA ALA A 25 16.58 -11.90 12.85
C ALA A 25 16.17 -12.79 14.05
N ARG A 26 15.85 -12.21 15.21
CA ARG A 26 15.40 -12.96 16.39
C ARG A 26 13.89 -13.18 16.27
N PRO A 27 13.39 -14.43 16.35
CA PRO A 27 11.97 -14.75 16.20
C PRO A 27 11.07 -14.17 17.31
N ASP A 28 11.66 -13.50 18.31
CA ASP A 28 10.99 -12.92 19.48
C ASP A 28 11.18 -11.39 19.54
N CYS A 29 11.54 -10.74 18.41
CA CYS A 29 11.74 -9.30 18.38
C CYS A 29 10.38 -8.57 18.34
N PRO A 30 10.10 -7.64 19.27
CA PRO A 30 8.85 -6.89 19.33
C PRO A 30 8.77 -5.71 18.34
N GLU A 31 9.63 -5.67 17.30
CA GLU A 31 9.38 -4.75 16.19
C GLU A 31 8.12 -5.18 15.46
N PRO A 32 7.27 -4.21 15.02
CA PRO A 32 5.90 -4.50 14.63
C PRO A 32 5.88 -5.38 13.40
N GLN A 33 5.81 -6.69 13.64
CA GLN A 33 5.03 -7.59 12.82
C GLN A 33 3.74 -6.83 12.51
N VAL A 34 3.51 -6.51 11.24
CA VAL A 34 2.25 -5.93 10.77
C VAL A 34 1.19 -6.93 11.19
N THR A 35 0.63 -6.74 12.38
CA THR A 35 -0.45 -7.57 12.86
C THR A 35 -1.64 -7.20 12.00
N PRO A 36 -2.43 -8.18 11.51
CA PRO A 36 -3.66 -7.89 10.78
C PRO A 36 -4.66 -7.04 11.59
N ASP A 37 -4.43 -6.90 12.90
CA ASP A 37 -5.18 -6.07 13.84
C ASP A 37 -4.91 -4.56 13.70
N SER A 38 -3.79 -4.15 13.09
CA SER A 38 -3.47 -2.73 12.87
C SER A 38 -4.30 -2.10 11.73
N GLY A 39 -5.04 -2.90 10.96
CA GLY A 39 -5.92 -2.43 9.88
C GLY A 39 -5.20 -1.78 8.69
N VAL A 40 -3.87 -1.84 8.65
CA VAL A 40 -3.04 -1.32 7.55
C VAL A 40 -2.59 -2.47 6.68
N PHE A 41 -2.83 -2.35 5.37
CA PHE A 41 -2.49 -3.34 4.37
C PHE A 41 -1.65 -2.71 3.25
N VAL A 42 -0.77 -3.51 2.64
CA VAL A 42 0.07 -3.05 1.53
C VAL A 42 -0.73 -3.13 0.23
N ILE A 43 -0.71 -2.02 -0.51
CA ILE A 43 -1.35 -1.91 -1.82
C ILE A 43 -0.28 -2.20 -2.86
N GLU A 44 -0.52 -3.20 -3.71
CA GLU A 44 0.35 -3.53 -4.83
C GLU A 44 0.20 -2.50 -5.96
N LYS A 45 -1.05 -2.22 -6.36
CA LYS A 45 -1.38 -1.28 -7.44
C LYS A 45 -2.78 -0.69 -7.24
N LEU A 46 -3.00 0.53 -7.73
CA LEU A 46 -4.35 1.06 -7.91
C LEU A 46 -4.81 0.69 -9.32
N VAL A 47 -6.04 0.20 -9.46
CA VAL A 47 -6.54 -0.31 -10.75
C VAL A 47 -7.84 0.33 -11.19
N GLY A 48 -8.34 1.25 -10.39
CA GLY A 48 -9.56 1.96 -10.70
C GLY A 48 -9.67 3.26 -9.92
N ARG A 49 -10.41 4.19 -10.50
CA ARG A 49 -10.81 5.44 -9.89
C ARG A 49 -12.28 5.68 -10.20
N LYS A 50 -13.04 6.00 -9.17
CA LYS A 50 -14.46 6.33 -9.29
C LYS A 50 -14.73 7.68 -8.63
N ARG A 51 -15.50 8.53 -9.31
CA ARG A 51 -16.02 9.76 -8.73
C ARG A 51 -17.34 9.44 -8.03
N CYS A 52 -17.44 9.84 -6.77
CA CYS A 52 -18.66 9.75 -5.99
C CYS A 52 -19.33 11.12 -5.86
N GLU A 53 -20.59 11.09 -5.43
CA GLU A 53 -21.37 12.29 -5.13
C GLU A 53 -20.61 13.18 -4.12
N GLY A 54 -20.46 14.47 -4.44
CA GLY A 54 -19.72 15.42 -3.58
C GLY A 54 -18.23 15.61 -3.91
N TYR A 55 -17.80 15.29 -5.14
CA TYR A 55 -16.40 15.48 -5.61
C TYR A 55 -15.35 14.61 -4.90
N VAL A 56 -15.79 13.57 -4.20
CA VAL A 56 -14.91 12.61 -3.56
C VAL A 56 -14.48 11.55 -4.57
N TYR A 57 -13.18 11.27 -4.63
CA TYR A 57 -12.64 10.19 -5.46
C TYR A 57 -12.37 8.95 -4.61
N MET A 58 -12.95 7.83 -5.03
CA MET A 58 -12.65 6.50 -4.54
C MET A 58 -11.65 5.83 -5.49
N TRP A 59 -10.76 5.04 -4.91
CA TRP A 59 -9.70 4.33 -5.62
C TRP A 59 -9.83 2.84 -5.37
N LEU A 60 -9.74 2.02 -6.41
CA LEU A 60 -9.78 0.58 -6.29
C LEU A 60 -8.37 0.07 -6.00
N ALA A 61 -8.12 -0.34 -4.76
CA ALA A 61 -6.83 -0.83 -4.31
C ALA A 61 -6.71 -2.34 -4.51
N LYS A 62 -5.69 -2.76 -5.25
CA LYS A 62 -5.24 -4.15 -5.37
C LYS A 62 -4.30 -4.44 -4.21
N TRP A 63 -4.69 -5.36 -3.33
CA TRP A 63 -3.90 -5.74 -2.17
C TRP A 63 -2.79 -6.72 -2.56
N GLU A 64 -1.59 -6.50 -2.02
CA GLU A 64 -0.46 -7.39 -2.25
C GLU A 64 -0.74 -8.79 -1.68
N GLY A 65 -0.54 -9.82 -2.49
CA GLY A 65 -0.80 -11.22 -2.10
C GLY A 65 -2.28 -11.66 -2.15
N TYR A 66 -3.18 -10.79 -2.59
CA TYR A 66 -4.59 -11.14 -2.81
C TYR A 66 -4.97 -11.04 -4.30
N PRO A 67 -5.90 -11.88 -4.77
CA PRO A 67 -6.38 -11.79 -6.13
C PRO A 67 -7.13 -10.48 -6.37
N MET A 68 -7.15 -10.06 -7.64
CA MET A 68 -7.87 -8.88 -8.11
C MET A 68 -9.33 -8.82 -7.68
N SER A 69 -9.99 -9.98 -7.55
CA SER A 69 -11.38 -10.11 -7.11
C SER A 69 -11.62 -9.67 -5.66
N GLN A 70 -10.56 -9.55 -4.85
CA GLN A 70 -10.62 -9.02 -3.48
C GLN A 70 -10.18 -7.55 -3.40
N ALA A 71 -10.00 -6.86 -4.52
CA ALA A 71 -9.73 -5.43 -4.53
C ALA A 71 -10.89 -4.66 -3.88
N THR A 72 -10.57 -3.56 -3.20
CA THR A 72 -11.56 -2.78 -2.45
C THR A 72 -11.49 -1.30 -2.81
N TRP A 73 -12.66 -0.66 -2.92
CA TRP A 73 -12.76 0.79 -3.07
C TRP A 73 -12.42 1.49 -1.75
N ILE A 74 -11.36 2.29 -1.76
CA ILE A 74 -10.91 3.08 -0.63
C ILE A 74 -10.92 4.58 -0.96
N PRO A 75 -11.25 5.45 0.01
CA PRO A 75 -11.09 6.88 -0.17
C PRO A 75 -9.60 7.24 -0.23
N LYS A 76 -9.28 8.34 -0.92
CA LYS A 76 -7.90 8.87 -0.95
C LYS A 76 -7.31 9.11 0.45
N GLU A 77 -8.15 9.41 1.43
CA GLU A 77 -7.76 9.67 2.82
C GLU A 77 -7.23 8.43 3.54
N ASN A 78 -7.63 7.22 3.11
CA ASN A 78 -7.13 5.96 3.68
C ASN A 78 -5.76 5.55 3.12
N LEU A 79 -5.27 6.22 2.08
CA LEU A 79 -3.94 5.99 1.54
C LEU A 79 -2.89 6.65 2.45
N VAL A 80 -2.29 5.86 3.33
CA VAL A 80 -1.21 6.30 4.23
C VAL A 80 0.16 6.04 3.58
N GLY A 81 1.15 6.89 3.84
CA GLY A 81 2.52 6.71 3.36
C GLY A 81 2.69 7.04 1.87
N ASP A 82 3.18 6.10 1.09
CA ASP A 82 3.50 6.24 -0.35
C ASP A 82 2.27 6.33 -1.28
N GLY A 83 1.08 6.61 -0.75
CA GLY A 83 -0.17 6.72 -1.51
C GLY A 83 -0.11 7.66 -2.71
N THR A 84 0.69 8.74 -2.63
CA THR A 84 0.93 9.65 -3.74
C THR A 84 1.65 8.96 -4.89
N ARG A 85 2.62 8.10 -4.62
CA ARG A 85 3.38 7.38 -5.66
C ARG A 85 2.48 6.42 -6.41
N ILE A 86 1.67 5.65 -5.69
CA ILE A 86 0.77 4.65 -6.28
C ILE A 86 -0.34 5.34 -7.10
N CYS A 87 -0.83 6.51 -6.65
CA CYS A 87 -1.73 7.35 -7.45
C CYS A 87 -1.09 7.81 -8.76
N ASN A 88 0.18 8.25 -8.75
CA ASN A 88 0.86 8.69 -9.97
C ASN A 88 1.05 7.53 -10.94
N VAL A 89 1.48 6.37 -10.44
CA VAL A 89 1.62 5.15 -11.25
C VAL A 89 0.31 4.82 -11.96
N PHE A 90 -0.83 4.84 -11.25
CA PHE A 90 -2.13 4.64 -11.90
C PHE A 90 -2.43 5.66 -13.00
N LEU A 91 -2.07 6.92 -12.83
CA LEU A 91 -2.28 7.93 -13.86
C LEU A 91 -1.40 7.66 -15.09
N GLU A 92 -0.16 7.20 -14.88
CA GLU A 92 0.75 6.78 -15.94
C GLU A 92 0.20 5.56 -16.70
N ASP A 93 -0.22 4.52 -15.97
CA ASP A 93 -0.86 3.32 -16.54
C ASP A 93 -2.15 3.68 -17.30
N ALA A 94 -3.00 4.55 -16.74
CA ALA A 94 -4.22 4.98 -17.41
C ALA A 94 -3.94 5.74 -18.71
N VAL A 95 -2.83 6.49 -18.78
CA VAL A 95 -2.39 7.17 -20.00
C VAL A 95 -1.83 6.17 -21.02
N ASP A 96 -1.07 5.17 -20.57
CA ASP A 96 -0.53 4.10 -21.44
C ASP A 96 -1.65 3.26 -22.06
N GLU A 97 -2.64 2.89 -21.25
CA GLU A 97 -3.83 2.16 -21.70
C GLU A 97 -4.83 3.04 -22.48
N GLY A 98 -4.61 4.36 -22.49
CA GLY A 98 -5.49 5.32 -23.18
C GLY A 98 -6.87 5.44 -22.55
N VAL A 99 -7.00 5.17 -21.25
CA VAL A 99 -8.27 5.27 -20.51
C VAL A 99 -8.60 6.73 -20.26
N ASP A 100 -9.85 7.12 -20.58
CA ASP A 100 -10.30 8.49 -20.45
C ASP A 100 -10.57 8.86 -18.97
N LEU A 101 -9.69 9.69 -18.40
CA LEU A 101 -9.77 10.15 -17.01
C LEU A 101 -10.96 11.09 -16.72
N SER A 102 -11.74 11.48 -17.74
CA SER A 102 -12.94 12.33 -17.59
C SER A 102 -14.17 11.51 -17.17
N GLN A 103 -14.13 10.19 -17.34
CA GLN A 103 -15.23 9.31 -16.99
C GLN A 103 -15.48 9.27 -15.47
N ASP A 104 -16.74 9.01 -15.10
CA ASP A 104 -17.14 8.90 -13.69
C ASP A 104 -16.55 7.65 -13.02
N VAL A 105 -16.35 6.58 -13.80
CA VAL A 105 -15.66 5.36 -13.40
C VAL A 105 -14.58 5.06 -14.44
N VAL A 106 -13.35 4.92 -13.97
CA VAL A 106 -12.15 4.64 -14.75
C VAL A 106 -11.56 3.36 -14.19
N LEU A 107 -11.46 2.30 -15.00
CA LEU A 107 -10.84 1.02 -14.63
C LEU A 107 -9.72 0.71 -15.63
N LEU A 108 -8.59 0.19 -15.13
CA LEU A 108 -7.54 -0.39 -15.97
C LEU A 108 -8.01 -1.73 -16.55
N GLN A 109 -7.37 -2.20 -17.62
CA GLN A 109 -7.69 -3.48 -18.25
C GLN A 109 -7.58 -4.64 -17.24
N GLU A 110 -6.60 -4.61 -16.35
CA GLU A 110 -6.44 -5.61 -15.28
C GLU A 110 -7.69 -5.76 -14.40
N ALA A 111 -8.39 -4.66 -14.11
CA ALA A 111 -9.63 -4.70 -13.34
C ALA A 111 -10.79 -5.26 -14.16
N LEU A 112 -10.89 -4.86 -15.44
CA LEU A 112 -11.91 -5.38 -16.37
C LEU A 112 -11.78 -6.89 -16.57
N GLU A 113 -10.55 -7.39 -16.75
CA GLU A 113 -10.26 -8.82 -16.92
C GLU A 113 -10.61 -9.64 -15.68
N ALA A 114 -10.55 -9.03 -14.49
CA ALA A 114 -10.97 -9.65 -13.25
C ALA A 114 -12.49 -9.61 -13.00
N GLY A 115 -13.26 -9.07 -13.95
CA GLY A 115 -14.72 -8.98 -13.85
C GLY A 115 -15.21 -7.80 -13.01
N TRP A 116 -14.40 -6.76 -12.83
CA TRP A 116 -14.90 -5.50 -12.28
C TRP A 116 -15.62 -4.72 -13.38
N GLU A 117 -16.92 -4.54 -13.21
CA GLU A 117 -17.77 -3.82 -14.17
C GLU A 117 -17.98 -2.36 -13.72
N VAL A 118 -18.19 -1.46 -14.71
CA VAL A 118 -18.40 -0.01 -14.53
C VAL A 118 -19.88 0.37 -14.44
#